data_AF-A0A954F083-F1
#
_entry.id   AF-A0A954F083-F1
#
_cell.length_a   1.000
_cell.length_b   1.000
_cell.length_c   1.000
_cell.angle_alpha   90.00
_cell.angle_beta   90.00
_cell.angle_gamma   90.00
#
_symmetry.space_group_name_H-M   'P 1'
#
loop_
_entity.id
_entity.type
_entity.pdbx_description
1 polymer ?
#
loop_
_entity_poly.entity_id
_entity_poly.type
_entity_poly.pdbx_seq_one_letter_code
_entity_poly.pdbx_strand_id
1 'polypeptide(L)'
;MFTTGALAQVQKLPEPQELLVIAEEGTLMIGDDPSSKVPQGTVLTTTHQRGPWNYIPSLKGWMHDSELVSYSEAIESCTETLQENPSAQLHHLRGIAFIGQKDFLRAVRDLETAYDLGESSISLHFNMALCYRNLEQFPAAIRQLTLILDNFPDEGRPYQERGDLFLEQGDYQAALRDFDKALELAPRSPELRNARGVALRLLGRYEDAIASYSKAIEDDPKFAEAYLNRGYARKSLNQDQGALGDYDQAIKLDPTNDAKNELSWLLATSPQESVRNPERALALANDVSKATNNQNGEYLDTLAAALAVNGKFEAAVEAAALAETLLAGNPGVKQVRERRRRYEKKQTFIETPEERIESVRTFVEENEQSEEESNSES
;
A
#
# COMPACT_ATOMS: atom_id res chain seq x y z
N MET A 1 38.54 32.56 38.22
CA MET A 1 37.52 31.51 38.43
C MET A 1 36.33 31.86 37.56
N PHE A 2 36.24 31.29 36.36
CA PHE A 2 35.04 31.38 35.54
C PHE A 2 34.26 30.09 35.72
N THR A 3 33.03 30.22 36.20
CA THR A 3 32.07 29.14 36.40
C THR A 3 31.61 28.59 35.07
N THR A 4 31.90 27.31 34.84
CA THR A 4 31.28 26.43 33.84
C THR A 4 29.78 26.37 34.07
N GLY A 5 28.99 26.74 33.06
CA GLY A 5 27.53 26.63 33.05
C GLY A 5 27.05 25.60 32.03
N ALA A 6 26.62 24.44 32.54
CA ALA A 6 25.76 23.41 31.95
C ALA A 6 25.86 23.13 30.44
N LEU A 7 26.69 22.15 30.08
CA LEU A 7 26.44 21.30 28.91
C LEU A 7 25.20 20.45 29.22
N ALA A 8 24.13 20.59 28.44
CA ALA A 8 22.98 19.70 28.50
C ALA A 8 23.46 18.26 28.29
N GLN A 9 23.31 17.41 29.31
CA GLN A 9 23.67 16.00 29.18
C GLN A 9 22.71 15.32 28.22
N VAL A 10 23.25 14.80 27.13
CA VAL A 10 22.51 13.97 26.17
C VAL A 10 22.07 12.69 26.89
N GLN A 11 20.80 12.61 27.23
CA GLN A 11 20.25 11.42 27.86
C GLN A 11 20.17 10.31 26.82
N LYS A 12 20.82 9.19 27.12
CA LYS A 12 20.89 8.05 26.21
C LYS A 12 19.63 7.19 26.35
N LEU A 13 18.76 7.20 25.34
CA LEU A 13 17.57 6.33 25.33
C LEU A 13 17.97 4.85 25.16
N PRO A 14 17.37 3.91 25.92
CA PRO A 14 17.83 2.52 25.98
C PRO A 14 17.42 1.67 24.76
N GLU A 15 16.43 2.07 23.95
CA GLU A 15 15.90 1.33 22.79
C GLU A 15 15.47 2.27 21.64
N PRO A 16 15.27 1.79 20.39
CA PRO A 16 14.68 2.60 19.32
C PRO A 16 13.29 3.09 19.74
N GLN A 17 13.13 4.41 19.80
CA GLN A 17 11.86 5.03 20.16
C GLN A 17 11.42 5.97 19.05
N GLU A 18 10.12 5.95 18.77
CA GLU A 18 9.45 7.01 18.03
C GLU A 18 9.15 8.14 19.00
N LEU A 19 9.66 9.32 18.66
CA LEU A 19 9.57 10.52 19.49
C LEU A 19 8.85 11.60 18.69
N LEU A 20 8.10 12.45 19.41
CA LEU A 20 7.40 13.59 18.84
C LEU A 20 8.13 14.88 19.18
N VAL A 21 8.35 15.74 18.18
CA VAL A 21 8.87 17.09 18.40
C VAL A 21 7.73 18.00 18.84
N ILE A 22 7.77 18.51 20.07
CA ILE A 22 6.68 19.35 20.63
C ILE A 22 6.99 20.84 20.68
N ALA A 23 8.13 21.29 20.16
CA ALA A 23 8.51 22.70 20.16
C ALA A 23 8.33 23.41 18.81
N GLU A 24 8.26 24.74 18.87
CA GLU A 24 8.10 25.61 17.70
C GLU A 24 9.28 25.56 16.72
N GLU A 25 10.51 25.32 17.22
CA GLU A 25 11.71 25.13 16.39
C GLU A 25 12.53 23.93 16.88
N GLY A 26 12.49 22.80 16.16
CA GLY A 26 13.41 21.69 16.38
C GLY A 26 14.55 21.70 15.35
N THR A 27 15.80 21.49 15.76
CA THR A 27 16.91 21.28 14.82
C THR A 27 17.31 19.81 14.80
N LEU A 28 17.20 19.18 13.64
CA LEU A 28 17.68 17.84 13.37
C LEU A 28 19.21 17.88 13.23
N MET A 29 19.90 17.06 14.01
CA MET A 29 21.35 16.90 14.04
C MET A 29 21.75 15.53 13.48
N ILE A 30 22.85 15.50 12.74
CA ILE A 30 23.55 14.27 12.33
C ILE A 30 24.92 14.29 13.00
N GLY A 31 25.05 13.57 14.13
CA GLY A 31 26.20 13.79 15.01
C GLY A 31 26.13 15.20 15.62
N ASP A 32 27.25 15.92 15.66
CA ASP A 32 27.28 17.29 16.17
C ASP A 32 26.90 18.36 15.12
N ASP A 33 26.57 17.95 13.88
CA ASP A 33 26.28 18.85 12.77
C ASP A 33 24.76 19.05 12.57
N PRO A 34 24.26 20.29 12.46
CA PRO A 34 22.86 20.56 12.14
C PRO A 34 22.56 20.23 10.68
N SER A 35 21.56 19.38 10.47
CA SER A 35 21.07 18.96 9.15
C SER A 35 19.94 19.86 8.63
N SER A 36 18.93 20.13 9.46
CA SER A 36 17.73 20.90 9.05
C SER A 36 16.87 21.31 10.24
N LYS A 37 16.02 22.33 10.07
CA LYS A 37 14.91 22.59 11.01
C LYS A 37 13.74 21.64 10.73
N VAL A 38 13.07 21.19 11.78
CA VAL A 38 11.87 20.35 11.72
C VAL A 38 10.68 21.07 12.39
N PRO A 39 9.48 21.04 11.79
CA PRO A 39 8.28 21.60 12.40
C PRO A 39 7.86 20.88 13.69
N GLN A 40 7.08 21.57 14.53
CA GLN A 40 6.32 20.95 15.61
C GLN A 40 5.42 19.83 15.06
N GLY A 41 5.27 18.73 15.80
CA GLY A 41 4.50 17.56 15.39
C GLY A 41 5.25 16.58 14.48
N THR A 42 6.53 16.86 14.17
CA THR A 42 7.37 15.93 13.40
C THR A 42 7.65 14.66 14.21
N VAL A 43 7.36 13.51 13.61
CA VAL A 43 7.73 12.19 14.15
C VAL A 43 9.17 11.90 13.77
N LEU A 44 10.00 11.58 14.76
CA LEU A 44 11.40 11.19 14.57
C LEU A 44 11.63 9.78 15.13
N THR A 45 12.39 8.97 14.39
CA THR A 45 12.87 7.68 14.88
C THR A 45 14.30 7.81 15.37
N THR A 46 14.53 7.59 16.67
CA THR A 46 15.88 7.59 17.21
C THR A 46 16.46 6.18 17.18
N THR A 47 17.69 6.02 16.69
CA THR A 47 18.42 4.75 16.70
C THR A 47 19.85 4.96 17.21
N HIS A 48 20.32 4.08 18.10
CA HIS A 48 21.73 4.06 18.54
C HIS A 48 22.55 3.14 17.64
N GLN A 49 23.57 3.66 16.93
CA GLN A 49 24.62 2.79 16.37
C GLN A 49 25.67 2.46 17.45
N ARG A 50 25.95 1.17 17.65
CA ARG A 50 27.19 0.67 18.28
C ARG A 50 27.99 -0.12 17.23
N GLY A 51 29.13 0.42 16.80
CA GLY A 51 30.21 -0.36 16.18
C GLY A 51 30.18 -0.53 14.65
N PRO A 52 31.25 -1.09 14.05
CA PRO A 52 31.78 -0.61 12.76
C PRO A 52 31.43 -1.46 11.52
N TRP A 53 30.25 -2.09 11.41
CA TRP A 53 29.88 -2.81 10.17
C TRP A 53 28.40 -2.73 9.81
N ASN A 54 28.17 -2.31 8.55
CA ASN A 54 26.97 -2.30 7.71
C ASN A 54 25.85 -1.27 7.98
N TYR A 55 25.85 -0.27 7.10
CA TYR A 55 24.84 0.76 6.91
C TYR A 55 23.73 0.25 5.99
N ILE A 56 22.48 0.35 6.43
CA ILE A 56 21.28 0.42 5.58
C ILE A 56 20.73 1.86 5.69
N PRO A 57 20.32 2.54 4.60
CA PRO A 57 19.86 3.92 4.68
C PRO A 57 18.35 4.02 4.94
N SER A 58 17.97 4.56 6.10
CA SER A 58 16.75 5.37 6.33
C SER A 58 16.91 6.14 7.65
N LEU A 59 16.31 7.33 7.75
CA LEU A 59 16.83 8.54 8.43
C LEU A 59 17.34 8.43 9.89
N LYS A 60 18.42 9.19 10.17
CA LYS A 60 19.31 9.16 11.34
C LYS A 60 19.41 10.55 11.99
N GLY A 61 18.58 10.86 12.99
CA GLY A 61 18.52 12.21 13.55
C GLY A 61 18.56 12.26 15.08
N TRP A 62 19.46 13.07 15.63
CA TRP A 62 19.50 13.49 17.03
C TRP A 62 18.97 14.94 17.14
N MET A 63 18.21 15.33 18.16
CA MET A 63 17.61 16.68 18.25
C MET A 63 18.28 17.51 19.35
N HIS A 64 18.53 18.81 19.10
CA HIS A 64 18.99 19.74 20.12
C HIS A 64 18.22 21.09 20.06
N ASP A 65 17.94 21.62 21.25
CA ASP A 65 17.17 22.82 21.64
C ASP A 65 15.62 22.74 21.70
N SER A 66 15.06 21.55 21.95
CA SER A 66 13.70 21.38 22.48
C SER A 66 13.39 19.94 22.92
N GLU A 67 12.32 19.71 23.68
CA GLU A 67 12.01 18.40 24.28
C GLU A 67 11.52 17.39 23.23
N LEU A 68 12.20 16.24 23.16
CA LEU A 68 11.68 15.03 22.56
C LEU A 68 10.92 14.27 23.65
N VAL A 69 9.68 13.91 23.37
CA VAL A 69 8.86 13.09 24.27
C VAL A 69 8.40 11.85 23.53
N SER A 70 8.34 10.73 24.25
CA SER A 70 7.63 9.55 23.74
C SER A 70 6.15 9.90 23.52
N TYR A 71 5.45 9.16 22.66
CA TYR A 71 4.00 9.41 22.47
C TYR A 71 3.23 9.33 23.79
N SER A 72 3.60 8.40 24.68
CA SER A 72 2.93 8.25 25.99
C SER A 72 3.12 9.49 26.87
N GLU A 73 4.35 10.00 26.97
CA GLU A 73 4.65 11.22 27.73
C GLU A 73 3.99 12.45 27.09
N ALA A 74 3.97 12.53 25.75
CA ALA A 74 3.27 13.59 25.03
C ALA A 74 1.76 13.57 25.34
N ILE A 75 1.15 12.39 25.37
CA ILE A 75 -0.27 12.22 25.70
C ILE A 75 -0.55 12.64 27.14
N GLU A 76 0.28 12.20 28.09
CA GLU A 76 0.15 12.55 29.52
C GLU A 76 0.27 14.06 29.71
N SER A 77 1.36 14.66 29.20
CA SER A 77 1.62 16.10 29.29
C SER A 77 0.51 16.94 28.64
N CYS A 78 0.06 16.58 27.43
CA CYS A 78 -1.05 17.27 26.79
C CYS A 78 -2.35 17.10 27.60
N THR A 79 -2.59 15.92 28.20
CA THR A 79 -3.80 15.67 28.99
C THR A 79 -3.85 16.49 30.26
N GLU A 80 -2.73 16.62 30.97
CA GLU A 80 -2.62 17.48 32.14
C GLU A 80 -2.83 18.95 31.75
N THR A 81 -2.13 19.41 30.71
CA THR A 81 -2.21 20.80 30.26
C THR A 81 -3.62 21.18 29.77
N LEU A 82 -4.31 20.26 29.09
CA LEU A 82 -5.68 20.46 28.63
C LEU A 82 -6.71 20.59 29.76
N GLN A 83 -6.43 20.09 30.97
CA GLN A 83 -7.30 20.31 32.14
C GLN A 83 -7.24 21.76 32.61
N GLU A 84 -6.10 22.42 32.44
CA GLU A 84 -5.88 23.79 32.89
C GLU A 84 -6.18 24.82 31.79
N ASN A 85 -5.78 24.52 30.54
CA ASN A 85 -5.89 25.42 29.40
C ASN A 85 -6.27 24.67 28.10
N PRO A 86 -7.58 24.44 27.86
CA PRO A 86 -8.05 23.85 26.61
C PRO A 86 -7.67 24.70 25.40
N SER A 87 -6.97 24.12 24.43
CA SER A 87 -6.61 24.81 23.18
C SER A 87 -6.62 23.85 22.00
N ALA A 88 -6.93 24.38 20.82
CA ALA A 88 -6.97 23.59 19.59
C ALA A 88 -5.61 22.92 19.30
N GLN A 89 -4.52 23.67 19.47
CA GLN A 89 -3.16 23.18 19.26
C GLN A 89 -2.82 21.98 20.15
N LEU A 90 -3.16 22.00 21.44
CA LEU A 90 -2.88 20.89 22.35
C LEU A 90 -3.72 19.65 22.01
N HIS A 91 -4.97 19.83 21.62
CA HIS A 91 -5.81 18.74 21.13
C HIS A 91 -5.22 18.13 19.85
N HIS A 92 -4.80 18.95 18.89
CA HIS A 92 -4.17 18.45 17.65
C HIS A 92 -2.86 17.68 17.95
N LEU A 93 -1.97 18.21 18.79
CA LEU A 93 -0.73 17.54 19.16
C LEU A 93 -0.97 16.21 19.89
N ARG A 94 -1.95 16.16 20.80
CA ARG A 94 -2.33 14.92 21.47
C ARG A 94 -2.94 13.92 20.48
N GLY A 95 -3.73 14.40 19.52
CA GLY A 95 -4.24 13.62 18.40
C GLY A 95 -3.14 12.96 17.58
N ILE A 96 -2.09 13.72 17.21
CA ILE A 96 -0.90 13.19 16.52
C ILE A 96 -0.20 12.11 17.35
N ALA A 97 -0.06 12.32 18.66
CA ALA A 97 0.54 11.32 19.54
C ALA A 97 -0.30 10.02 19.61
N PHE A 98 -1.63 10.13 19.62
CA PHE A 98 -2.50 8.95 19.51
C PHE A 98 -2.41 8.23 18.16
N ILE A 99 -2.25 8.96 17.04
CA ILE A 99 -1.95 8.35 15.72
C ILE A 99 -0.67 7.52 15.80
N GLY A 100 0.38 8.06 16.43
CA GLY A 100 1.64 7.35 16.65
C GLY A 100 1.48 6.04 17.42
N GLN A 101 0.54 5.99 18.38
CA GLN A 101 0.18 4.76 19.09
C GLN A 101 -0.84 3.87 18.34
N LYS A 102 -1.27 4.27 17.13
CA LYS A 102 -2.34 3.63 16.35
C LYS A 102 -3.69 3.61 17.08
N ASP A 103 -3.90 4.54 18.01
CA ASP A 103 -5.19 4.75 18.66
C ASP A 103 -6.01 5.78 17.89
N PHE A 104 -6.47 5.36 16.71
CA PHE A 104 -7.18 6.26 15.78
C PHE A 104 -8.49 6.80 16.35
N LEU A 105 -9.13 6.07 17.27
CA LEU A 105 -10.38 6.49 17.91
C LEU A 105 -10.16 7.66 18.88
N ARG A 106 -9.13 7.60 19.72
CA ARG A 106 -8.80 8.75 20.58
C ARG A 106 -8.22 9.89 19.78
N ALA A 107 -7.40 9.59 18.78
CA ALA A 107 -6.84 10.59 17.87
C ALA A 107 -7.94 11.42 17.20
N VAL A 108 -8.94 10.77 16.56
CA VAL A 108 -9.97 11.50 15.82
C VAL A 108 -10.81 12.40 16.73
N ARG A 109 -11.12 11.98 17.96
CA ARG A 109 -11.84 12.82 18.95
C ARG A 109 -11.08 14.09 19.30
N ASP A 110 -9.77 13.97 19.49
CA ASP A 110 -8.92 15.12 19.76
C ASP A 110 -8.83 16.05 18.54
N LEU A 111 -8.68 15.50 17.35
CA LEU A 111 -8.64 16.30 16.11
C LEU A 111 -9.98 17.00 15.83
N GLU A 112 -11.11 16.33 16.05
CA GLU A 112 -12.46 16.94 15.99
C GLU A 112 -12.61 18.06 17.01
N THR A 113 -12.10 17.87 18.25
CA THR A 113 -12.13 18.93 19.27
C THR A 113 -11.25 20.12 18.85
N ALA A 114 -10.08 19.88 18.25
CA ALA A 114 -9.23 20.95 17.72
C ALA A 114 -9.96 21.72 16.59
N TYR A 115 -10.68 21.00 15.73
CA TYR A 115 -11.51 21.60 14.68
C TYR A 115 -12.65 22.45 15.27
N ASP A 116 -13.38 21.94 16.26
CA ASP A 116 -14.47 22.66 16.94
C ASP A 116 -13.97 23.92 17.66
N LEU A 117 -12.71 23.94 18.11
CA LEU A 117 -12.04 25.09 18.69
C LEU A 117 -11.50 26.08 17.63
N GLY A 118 -11.75 25.82 16.34
CA GLY A 118 -11.50 26.74 15.23
C GLY A 118 -10.19 26.49 14.47
N GLU A 119 -9.46 25.41 14.76
CA GLU A 119 -8.34 25.03 13.91
C GLU A 119 -8.82 24.41 12.59
N SER A 120 -8.30 24.86 11.46
CA SER A 120 -8.61 24.30 10.13
C SER A 120 -7.34 24.30 9.27
N SER A 121 -6.28 23.70 9.82
CA SER A 121 -5.01 23.57 9.12
C SER A 121 -5.05 22.38 8.15
N ILE A 122 -4.26 22.45 7.06
CA ILE A 122 -4.08 21.33 6.13
C ILE A 122 -3.64 20.07 6.89
N SER A 123 -2.72 20.23 7.86
CA SER A 123 -2.25 19.14 8.71
C SER A 123 -3.37 18.50 9.53
N LEU A 124 -4.28 19.30 10.11
CA LEU A 124 -5.40 18.79 10.89
C LEU A 124 -6.30 17.90 10.02
N HIS A 125 -6.73 18.42 8.86
CA HIS A 125 -7.59 17.68 7.94
C HIS A 125 -6.91 16.41 7.39
N PHE A 126 -5.61 16.45 7.12
CA PHE A 126 -4.86 15.25 6.75
C PHE A 126 -4.84 14.20 7.87
N ASN A 127 -4.55 14.61 9.11
CA ASN A 127 -4.53 13.72 10.26
C ASN A 127 -5.92 13.13 10.53
N MET A 128 -6.98 13.91 10.37
CA MET A 128 -8.35 13.41 10.45
C MET A 128 -8.65 12.40 9.33
N ALA A 129 -8.26 12.71 8.08
CA ALA A 129 -8.44 11.79 6.96
C ALA A 129 -7.73 10.44 7.20
N LEU A 130 -6.50 10.47 7.71
CA LEU A 130 -5.74 9.28 8.09
C LEU A 130 -6.47 8.47 9.17
N CYS A 131 -6.95 9.13 10.23
CA CYS A 131 -7.70 8.46 11.30
C CYS A 131 -8.98 7.82 10.76
N TYR A 132 -9.78 8.57 9.99
CA TYR A 132 -11.02 8.06 9.41
C TYR A 132 -10.77 6.88 8.47
N ARG A 133 -9.72 6.90 7.64
CA ARG A 133 -9.32 5.77 6.79
C ARG A 133 -9.01 4.52 7.62
N ASN A 134 -8.20 4.65 8.68
CA ASN A 134 -7.86 3.52 9.55
C ASN A 134 -9.03 3.03 10.41
N LEU A 135 -10.07 3.84 10.56
CA LEU A 135 -11.35 3.46 11.18
C LEU A 135 -12.39 2.96 10.15
N GLU A 136 -11.99 2.76 8.89
CA GLU A 136 -12.85 2.36 7.77
C GLU A 136 -14.03 3.33 7.51
N GLN A 137 -13.90 4.58 7.96
CA GLN A 137 -14.85 5.66 7.73
C GLN A 137 -14.48 6.44 6.46
N PHE A 138 -14.40 5.75 5.33
CA PHE A 138 -13.95 6.31 4.06
C PHE A 138 -14.68 7.59 3.62
N PRO A 139 -16.02 7.72 3.74
CA PRO A 139 -16.70 8.97 3.40
C PRO A 139 -16.25 10.15 4.27
N ALA A 140 -15.93 9.93 5.54
CA ALA A 140 -15.40 10.98 6.41
C ALA A 140 -13.98 11.37 6.01
N ALA A 141 -13.13 10.38 5.67
CA ALA A 141 -11.78 10.65 5.18
C ALA A 141 -11.77 11.48 3.89
N ILE A 142 -12.61 11.10 2.91
CA ILE A 142 -12.77 11.82 1.64
C ILE A 142 -13.26 13.26 1.86
N ARG A 143 -14.20 13.48 2.79
CA ARG A 143 -14.66 14.83 3.15
C ARG A 143 -13.52 15.70 3.66
N GLN A 144 -12.65 15.18 4.53
CA GLN A 144 -11.52 15.95 5.05
C GLN A 144 -10.52 16.33 3.96
N LEU A 145 -10.20 15.41 3.04
CA LEU A 145 -9.33 15.71 1.91
C LEU A 145 -9.98 16.70 0.93
N THR A 146 -11.29 16.64 0.76
CA THR A 146 -12.04 17.59 -0.07
C THR A 146 -11.99 19.00 0.53
N LEU A 147 -12.12 19.14 1.86
CA LEU A 147 -11.96 20.44 2.52
C LEU A 147 -10.57 21.06 2.27
N ILE A 148 -9.51 20.25 2.23
CA ILE A 148 -8.17 20.73 1.87
C ILE A 148 -8.19 21.25 0.42
N LEU A 149 -8.72 20.46 -0.52
CA LEU A 149 -8.70 20.78 -1.94
C LEU A 149 -9.59 21.95 -2.35
N ASP A 150 -10.69 22.19 -1.62
CA ASP A 150 -11.57 23.34 -1.84
C ASP A 150 -10.86 24.67 -1.50
N ASN A 151 -9.93 24.64 -0.54
CA ASN A 151 -9.18 25.81 -0.08
C ASN A 151 -7.77 25.92 -0.68
N PHE A 152 -7.16 24.78 -1.02
CA PHE A 152 -5.78 24.66 -1.50
C PHE A 152 -5.70 23.70 -2.70
N PRO A 153 -6.24 24.09 -3.86
CA PRO A 153 -6.37 23.21 -5.03
C PRO A 153 -5.04 22.87 -5.74
N ASP A 154 -3.94 23.52 -5.35
CA ASP A 154 -2.61 23.27 -5.90
C ASP A 154 -1.79 22.28 -5.02
N GLU A 155 -2.37 21.76 -3.95
CA GLU A 155 -1.76 20.70 -3.14
C GLU A 155 -1.94 19.34 -3.83
N GLY A 156 -0.83 18.70 -4.22
CA GLY A 156 -0.87 17.43 -4.95
C GLY A 156 -1.18 16.21 -4.08
N ARG A 157 -0.68 16.23 -2.82
CA ARG A 157 -0.83 15.08 -1.91
C ARG A 157 -2.30 14.75 -1.56
N PRO A 158 -3.20 15.71 -1.28
CA PRO A 158 -4.59 15.37 -0.98
C PRO A 158 -5.31 14.71 -2.15
N TYR A 159 -5.01 15.08 -3.40
CA TYR A 159 -5.52 14.38 -4.57
C TYR A 159 -5.06 12.92 -4.59
N GLN A 160 -3.76 12.67 -4.37
CA GLN A 160 -3.26 11.29 -4.31
C GLN A 160 -4.00 10.46 -3.26
N GLU A 161 -4.06 10.95 -2.03
CA GLU A 161 -4.63 10.22 -0.90
C GLU A 161 -6.15 10.01 -1.07
N ARG A 162 -6.85 10.97 -1.70
CA ARG A 162 -8.29 10.83 -2.00
C ARG A 162 -8.51 9.88 -3.17
N GLY A 163 -7.62 9.88 -4.15
CA GLY A 163 -7.61 8.90 -5.24
C GLY A 163 -7.41 7.47 -4.75
N ASP A 164 -6.51 7.26 -3.79
CA ASP A 164 -6.30 5.95 -3.15
C ASP A 164 -7.56 5.48 -2.39
N LEU A 165 -8.25 6.38 -1.70
CA LEU A 165 -9.52 6.08 -1.06
C LEU A 165 -10.62 5.72 -2.06
N PHE A 166 -10.72 6.44 -3.18
CA PHE A 166 -11.65 6.10 -4.24
C PHE A 166 -11.34 4.74 -4.89
N LEU A 167 -10.06 4.38 -5.04
CA LEU A 167 -9.66 3.03 -5.46
C LEU A 167 -10.15 1.96 -4.49
N GLU A 168 -9.95 2.17 -3.18
CA GLU A 168 -10.40 1.24 -2.13
C GLU A 168 -11.92 1.09 -2.11
N GLN A 169 -12.67 2.14 -2.42
CA GLN A 169 -14.14 2.13 -2.46
C GLN A 169 -14.74 1.61 -3.77
N GLY A 170 -13.94 1.40 -4.82
CA GLY A 170 -14.45 0.96 -6.12
C GLY A 170 -14.73 2.08 -7.13
N ASP A 171 -14.71 3.35 -6.73
CA ASP A 171 -14.93 4.50 -7.63
C ASP A 171 -13.65 4.81 -8.44
N TYR A 172 -13.36 3.94 -9.39
CA TYR A 172 -12.14 4.03 -10.21
C TYR A 172 -12.11 5.27 -11.10
N GLN A 173 -13.28 5.85 -11.43
CA GLN A 173 -13.36 7.09 -12.22
C GLN A 173 -13.01 8.32 -11.38
N ALA A 174 -13.45 8.40 -10.13
CA ALA A 174 -13.02 9.45 -9.21
C ALA A 174 -11.52 9.32 -8.89
N ALA A 175 -11.04 8.10 -8.64
CA ALA A 175 -9.61 7.84 -8.45
C ALA A 175 -8.76 8.33 -9.62
N LEU A 176 -9.17 7.98 -10.86
CA LEU A 176 -8.46 8.41 -12.06
C LEU A 176 -8.38 9.94 -12.19
N ARG A 177 -9.49 10.65 -11.92
CA ARG A 177 -9.54 12.12 -11.96
C ARG A 177 -8.56 12.74 -10.96
N ASP A 178 -8.53 12.20 -9.74
CA ASP A 178 -7.64 12.69 -8.70
C ASP A 178 -6.16 12.39 -9.00
N PHE A 179 -5.82 11.19 -9.50
CA PHE A 179 -4.45 10.89 -9.92
C PHE A 179 -3.99 11.72 -11.12
N ASP A 180 -4.88 11.98 -12.09
CA ASP A 180 -4.60 12.89 -13.20
C ASP A 180 -4.26 14.28 -12.67
N LYS A 181 -5.05 14.79 -11.71
CA LYS A 181 -4.81 16.10 -11.10
C LYS A 181 -3.52 16.14 -10.28
N ALA A 182 -3.23 15.09 -9.51
CA ALA A 182 -1.98 14.95 -8.78
C ALA A 182 -0.76 14.94 -9.73
N LEU A 183 -0.87 14.30 -10.89
CA LEU A 183 0.18 14.28 -11.92
C LEU A 183 0.34 15.60 -12.67
N GLU A 184 -0.71 16.42 -12.80
CA GLU A 184 -0.56 17.80 -13.29
C GLU A 184 0.36 18.62 -12.37
N LEU A 185 0.22 18.43 -11.05
CA LEU A 185 0.96 19.14 -10.02
C LEU A 185 2.37 18.54 -9.80
N ALA A 186 2.50 17.22 -9.92
CA ALA A 186 3.75 16.48 -9.79
C ALA A 186 4.00 15.56 -11.00
N PRO A 187 4.46 16.10 -12.15
CA PRO A 187 4.52 15.34 -13.41
C PRO A 187 5.49 14.15 -13.43
N ARG A 188 6.43 14.07 -12.49
CA ARG A 188 7.49 13.05 -12.41
C ARG A 188 7.42 12.25 -11.10
N SER A 189 6.29 11.60 -10.86
CA SER A 189 6.14 10.61 -9.79
C SER A 189 5.83 9.23 -10.40
N PRO A 190 6.76 8.27 -10.30
CA PRO A 190 6.50 6.88 -10.65
C PRO A 190 5.29 6.31 -9.91
N GLU A 191 5.14 6.63 -8.63
CA GLU A 191 4.08 6.14 -7.75
C GLU A 191 2.70 6.59 -8.24
N LEU A 192 2.52 7.88 -8.54
CA LEU A 192 1.27 8.40 -9.09
C LEU A 192 0.95 7.81 -10.46
N ARG A 193 1.95 7.59 -11.31
CA ARG A 193 1.73 6.94 -12.61
C ARG A 193 1.33 5.48 -12.46
N ASN A 194 1.90 4.77 -11.48
CA ASN A 194 1.48 3.42 -11.14
C ASN A 194 0.04 3.40 -10.61
N ALA A 195 -0.31 4.26 -9.64
CA ALA A 195 -1.66 4.37 -9.11
C ALA A 195 -2.71 4.69 -10.20
N ARG A 196 -2.39 5.66 -11.07
CA ARG A 196 -3.18 5.96 -12.28
C ARG A 196 -3.34 4.74 -13.17
N GLY A 197 -2.26 3.99 -13.41
CA GLY A 197 -2.31 2.76 -14.19
C GLY A 197 -3.22 1.70 -13.56
N VAL A 198 -3.23 1.59 -12.22
CA VAL A 198 -4.13 0.68 -11.49
C VAL A 198 -5.59 1.07 -11.71
N ALA A 199 -5.94 2.35 -11.53
CA ALA A 199 -7.30 2.84 -11.81
C ALA A 199 -7.73 2.52 -13.24
N LEU A 200 -6.88 2.77 -14.24
CA LEU A 200 -7.16 2.46 -15.64
C LEU A 200 -7.35 0.97 -15.89
N ARG A 201 -6.53 0.12 -15.27
CA ARG A 201 -6.63 -1.35 -15.40
C ARG A 201 -7.96 -1.85 -14.82
N LEU A 202 -8.38 -1.33 -13.68
CA LEU A 202 -9.65 -1.68 -13.04
C LEU A 202 -10.86 -1.19 -13.84
N LEU A 203 -10.72 -0.08 -14.57
CA LEU A 203 -11.68 0.39 -15.58
C LEU A 203 -11.64 -0.39 -16.91
N GLY A 204 -10.82 -1.44 -17.03
CA GLY A 204 -10.63 -2.21 -18.27
C GLY A 204 -9.88 -1.47 -19.39
N ARG A 205 -9.28 -0.30 -19.10
CA ARG A 205 -8.50 0.51 -20.06
C ARG A 205 -7.03 0.08 -20.07
N TYR A 206 -6.77 -1.15 -20.51
CA TYR A 206 -5.46 -1.78 -20.38
C TYR A 206 -4.34 -1.11 -21.17
N GLU A 207 -4.60 -0.63 -22.39
CA GLU A 207 -3.60 0.08 -23.20
C GLU A 207 -3.13 1.36 -22.50
N ASP A 208 -4.08 2.13 -21.95
CA ASP A 208 -3.79 3.34 -21.19
C ASP A 208 -3.04 3.02 -19.90
N ALA A 209 -3.41 1.93 -19.21
CA ALA A 209 -2.72 1.45 -18.03
C ALA A 209 -1.25 1.08 -18.35
N ILE A 210 -1.01 0.34 -19.43
CA ILE A 210 0.33 -0.02 -19.91
C ILE A 210 1.16 1.23 -20.21
N ALA A 211 0.57 2.26 -20.82
CA ALA A 211 1.27 3.53 -21.07
C ALA A 211 1.65 4.23 -19.76
N SER A 212 0.74 4.27 -18.78
CA SER A 212 1.00 4.79 -17.43
C SER A 212 2.15 4.05 -16.74
N TYR A 213 2.09 2.73 -16.66
CA TYR A 213 3.14 1.92 -16.02
C TYR A 213 4.48 2.02 -16.75
N SER A 214 4.47 2.10 -18.08
CA SER A 214 5.71 2.26 -18.85
C SER A 214 6.39 3.58 -18.53
N LYS A 215 5.63 4.67 -18.40
CA LYS A 215 6.17 5.94 -17.92
C LYS A 215 6.65 5.87 -16.46
N ALA A 216 5.98 5.11 -15.59
CA ALA A 216 6.48 4.89 -14.22
C ALA A 216 7.85 4.20 -14.22
N ILE A 217 8.01 3.18 -15.06
CA ILE A 217 9.26 2.44 -15.25
C ILE A 217 10.36 3.29 -15.90
N GLU A 218 10.00 4.21 -16.81
CA GLU A 218 10.95 5.16 -17.40
C GLU A 218 11.52 6.13 -16.35
N ASP A 219 10.68 6.59 -15.41
CA ASP A 219 11.10 7.49 -14.32
C ASP A 219 11.88 6.72 -13.22
N ASP A 220 11.44 5.51 -12.87
CA ASP A 220 12.18 4.60 -11.97
C ASP A 220 12.25 3.17 -12.53
N PRO A 221 13.37 2.80 -13.18
CA PRO A 221 13.58 1.45 -13.71
C PRO A 221 13.66 0.35 -12.65
N LYS A 222 13.75 0.69 -11.36
CA LYS A 222 13.77 -0.26 -10.24
C LYS A 222 12.41 -0.43 -9.58
N PHE A 223 11.36 0.23 -10.06
CA PHE A 223 10.03 0.14 -9.49
C PHE A 223 9.36 -1.20 -9.86
N ALA A 224 9.60 -2.23 -9.03
CA ALA A 224 9.15 -3.61 -9.27
C ALA A 224 7.63 -3.72 -9.47
N GLU A 225 6.86 -2.96 -8.69
CA GLU A 225 5.39 -2.98 -8.73
C GLU A 225 4.84 -2.52 -10.09
N ALA A 226 5.45 -1.51 -10.71
CA ALA A 226 5.04 -1.04 -12.03
C ALA A 226 5.26 -2.11 -13.12
N TYR A 227 6.29 -2.95 -13.01
CA TYR A 227 6.47 -4.10 -13.90
C TYR A 227 5.39 -5.15 -13.66
N LEU A 228 5.14 -5.54 -12.39
CA LEU A 228 4.07 -6.49 -12.05
C LEU A 228 2.72 -6.03 -12.60
N ASN A 229 2.35 -4.79 -12.33
CA ASN A 229 1.10 -4.19 -12.77
C ASN A 229 0.99 -4.06 -14.30
N ARG A 230 2.08 -3.74 -15.00
CA ARG A 230 2.11 -3.77 -16.46
C ARG A 230 1.97 -5.20 -17.00
N GLY A 231 2.57 -6.18 -16.33
CA GLY A 231 2.42 -7.60 -16.65
C GLY A 231 0.97 -8.06 -16.59
N TYR A 232 0.25 -7.67 -15.53
CA TYR A 232 -1.19 -7.92 -15.41
C TYR A 232 -1.97 -7.32 -16.60
N ALA A 233 -1.77 -6.04 -16.90
CA ALA A 233 -2.48 -5.38 -18.00
C ALA A 233 -2.14 -6.01 -19.38
N ARG A 234 -0.88 -6.41 -19.60
CA ARG A 234 -0.46 -7.11 -20.82
C ARG A 234 -1.10 -8.50 -20.94
N LYS A 235 -1.18 -9.25 -19.84
CA LYS A 235 -1.87 -10.56 -19.80
C LYS A 235 -3.35 -10.41 -20.18
N SER A 236 -4.04 -9.38 -19.68
CA SER A 236 -5.44 -9.07 -20.04
C SER A 236 -5.61 -8.76 -21.54
N LEU A 237 -4.60 -8.17 -22.18
CA LEU A 237 -4.56 -7.96 -23.64
C LEU A 237 -4.00 -9.14 -24.45
N ASN A 238 -3.78 -10.30 -23.82
CA ASN A 238 -3.17 -11.49 -24.44
C ASN A 238 -1.74 -11.27 -24.97
N GLN A 239 -1.01 -10.30 -24.41
CA GLN A 239 0.38 -9.99 -24.74
C GLN A 239 1.34 -10.79 -23.85
N ASP A 240 1.19 -12.12 -23.85
CA ASP A 240 1.81 -13.03 -22.88
C ASP A 240 3.34 -12.96 -22.87
N GLN A 241 3.98 -12.78 -24.03
CA GLN A 241 5.43 -12.64 -24.11
C GLN A 241 5.91 -11.36 -23.39
N GLY A 242 5.14 -10.28 -23.48
CA GLY A 242 5.43 -9.03 -22.78
C GLY A 242 5.15 -9.12 -21.28
N ALA A 243 4.08 -9.82 -20.89
CA ALA A 243 3.77 -10.09 -19.48
C ALA A 243 4.86 -10.97 -18.83
N LEU A 244 5.33 -12.01 -19.51
CA LEU A 244 6.45 -12.85 -19.06
C LEU A 244 7.69 -12.01 -18.77
N GLY A 245 8.07 -11.13 -19.70
CA GLY A 245 9.25 -10.26 -19.53
C GLY A 245 9.10 -9.29 -18.36
N ASP A 246 7.89 -8.76 -18.15
CA ASP A 246 7.59 -7.88 -17.03
C ASP A 246 7.63 -8.61 -15.68
N TYR A 247 7.02 -9.79 -15.59
CA TYR A 247 7.09 -10.60 -14.37
C TYR A 247 8.52 -11.04 -14.05
N ASP A 248 9.32 -11.42 -15.05
CA ASP A 248 10.74 -11.73 -14.86
C ASP A 248 11.53 -10.56 -14.28
N GLN A 249 11.25 -9.34 -14.75
CA GLN A 249 11.88 -8.14 -14.24
C GLN A 249 11.38 -7.77 -12.84
N ALA A 250 10.09 -7.94 -12.56
CA ALA A 250 9.51 -7.74 -11.23
C ALA A 250 10.13 -8.69 -10.18
N ILE A 251 10.27 -9.99 -10.50
CA ILE A 251 10.91 -11.00 -9.63
C ILE A 251 12.38 -10.66 -9.38
N LYS A 252 13.09 -10.14 -10.40
CA LYS A 252 14.50 -9.77 -10.29
C LYS A 252 14.70 -8.57 -9.34
N LEU A 253 13.79 -7.61 -9.38
CA LEU A 253 13.85 -6.39 -8.57
C LEU A 253 13.35 -6.64 -7.14
N ASP A 254 12.27 -7.40 -7.00
CA ASP A 254 11.69 -7.81 -5.73
C ASP A 254 11.23 -9.28 -5.81
N PRO A 255 12.00 -10.22 -5.26
CA PRO A 255 11.66 -11.65 -5.26
C PRO A 255 10.51 -12.04 -4.32
N THR A 256 9.98 -11.11 -3.53
CA THR A 256 8.96 -11.37 -2.50
C THR A 256 7.55 -10.99 -2.93
N ASN A 257 7.40 -10.24 -4.03
CA ASN A 257 6.10 -9.92 -4.61
C ASN A 257 5.43 -11.12 -5.29
N ASP A 258 4.17 -10.91 -5.71
CA ASP A 258 3.31 -11.97 -6.25
C ASP A 258 3.68 -12.35 -7.70
N ALA A 259 4.66 -11.69 -8.32
CA ALA A 259 5.04 -11.92 -9.71
C ALA A 259 5.48 -13.37 -9.99
N LYS A 260 6.04 -14.06 -8.98
CA LYS A 260 6.38 -15.50 -9.10
C LYS A 260 5.14 -16.36 -9.31
N ASN A 261 4.07 -16.08 -8.58
CA ASN A 261 2.81 -16.80 -8.71
C ASN A 261 2.19 -16.52 -10.09
N GLU A 262 2.15 -15.26 -10.50
CA GLU A 262 1.60 -14.86 -11.81
C GLU A 262 2.37 -15.43 -12.98
N LEU A 263 3.70 -15.41 -12.90
CA LEU A 263 4.55 -16.03 -13.91
C LEU A 263 4.33 -17.54 -13.94
N SER A 264 4.22 -18.19 -12.79
CA SER A 264 3.91 -19.62 -12.71
C SER A 264 2.59 -19.96 -13.40
N TRP A 265 1.54 -19.19 -13.11
CA TRP A 265 0.24 -19.34 -13.75
C TRP A 265 0.36 -19.19 -15.26
N LEU A 266 0.96 -18.09 -15.73
CA LEU A 266 1.14 -17.80 -17.16
C LEU A 266 1.89 -18.92 -17.88
N LEU A 267 2.99 -19.41 -17.30
CA LEU A 267 3.81 -20.47 -17.89
C LEU A 267 3.10 -21.83 -17.92
N ALA A 268 2.12 -22.07 -17.03
CA ALA A 268 1.33 -23.29 -17.04
C ALA A 268 0.12 -23.19 -18.00
N THR A 269 -0.59 -22.06 -17.99
CA THR A 269 -1.94 -21.96 -18.56
C THR A 269 -2.03 -21.14 -19.83
N SER A 270 -0.96 -20.46 -20.27
CA SER A 270 -1.01 -19.62 -21.48
C SER A 270 -1.49 -20.41 -22.72
N PRO A 271 -2.38 -19.83 -23.55
CA PRO A 271 -2.77 -20.43 -24.83
C PRO A 271 -1.61 -20.40 -25.84
N GLN A 272 -0.57 -19.59 -25.61
CA GLN A 272 0.61 -19.50 -26.45
C GLN A 272 1.65 -20.55 -26.04
N GLU A 273 1.84 -21.57 -26.88
CA GLU A 273 2.80 -22.65 -26.59
C GLU A 273 4.24 -22.17 -26.42
N SER A 274 4.64 -21.10 -27.12
CA SER A 274 5.98 -20.51 -26.98
C SER A 274 6.23 -19.88 -25.60
N VAL A 275 5.18 -19.52 -24.88
CA VAL A 275 5.27 -18.96 -23.52
C VAL A 275 5.27 -20.08 -22.48
N ARG A 276 4.55 -21.18 -22.73
CA ARG A 276 4.43 -22.27 -21.76
C ARG A 276 5.77 -22.91 -21.42
N ASN A 277 6.01 -23.13 -20.14
CA ASN A 277 7.17 -23.84 -19.63
C ASN A 277 6.78 -24.62 -18.36
N PRO A 278 6.34 -25.90 -18.49
CA PRO A 278 5.84 -26.69 -17.38
C PRO A 278 6.83 -26.83 -16.22
N GLU A 279 8.11 -27.06 -16.51
CA GLU A 279 9.14 -27.26 -15.48
C GLU A 279 9.36 -25.99 -14.67
N ARG A 280 9.48 -24.85 -15.35
CA ARG A 280 9.65 -23.53 -14.71
C ARG A 280 8.41 -23.12 -13.93
N ALA A 281 7.21 -23.36 -14.46
CA ALA A 281 5.95 -23.11 -13.76
C ALA A 281 5.93 -23.89 -12.42
N LEU A 282 6.21 -25.19 -12.46
CA LEU A 282 6.20 -26.01 -11.25
C LEU A 282 7.27 -25.60 -10.23
N ALA A 283 8.46 -25.19 -10.68
CA ALA A 283 9.50 -24.69 -9.79
C ALA A 283 9.05 -23.42 -9.05
N LEU A 284 8.48 -22.45 -9.77
CA LEU A 284 7.99 -21.19 -9.20
C LEU A 284 6.79 -21.43 -8.26
N ALA A 285 5.80 -22.22 -8.66
CA ALA A 285 4.66 -22.56 -7.81
C ALA A 285 5.08 -23.20 -6.49
N ASN A 286 6.00 -24.17 -6.53
CA ASN A 286 6.49 -24.81 -5.31
C ASN A 286 7.21 -23.84 -4.38
N ASP A 287 7.95 -22.86 -4.92
CA ASP A 287 8.63 -21.83 -4.14
C ASP A 287 7.61 -20.97 -3.38
N VAL A 288 6.61 -20.42 -4.08
CA VAL A 288 5.60 -19.52 -3.46
C VAL A 288 4.65 -20.25 -2.51
N SER A 289 4.22 -21.49 -2.83
CA SER A 289 3.34 -22.25 -1.93
C SER A 289 4.08 -22.64 -0.64
N LYS A 290 5.38 -22.99 -0.72
CA LYS A 290 6.19 -23.25 0.49
C LYS A 290 6.42 -22.00 1.33
N ALA A 291 6.68 -20.86 0.70
CA ALA A 291 6.88 -19.60 1.40
C ALA A 291 5.65 -19.19 2.24
N THR A 292 4.45 -19.57 1.80
CA THR A 292 3.18 -19.34 2.52
C THR A 292 2.75 -20.52 3.41
N ASN A 293 3.62 -21.53 3.62
CA ASN A 293 3.29 -22.78 4.32
C ASN A 293 1.99 -23.44 3.80
N ASN A 294 1.71 -23.31 2.50
CA ASN A 294 0.48 -23.78 1.86
C ASN A 294 -0.82 -23.20 2.48
N GLN A 295 -0.78 -21.96 2.94
CA GLN A 295 -1.94 -21.27 3.52
C GLN A 295 -2.60 -20.25 2.58
N ASN A 296 -2.01 -20.01 1.39
CA ASN A 296 -2.62 -19.17 0.36
C ASN A 296 -3.32 -20.06 -0.69
N GLY A 297 -4.64 -19.93 -0.80
CA GLY A 297 -5.47 -20.73 -1.71
C GLY A 297 -5.24 -20.44 -3.20
N GLU A 298 -4.97 -19.20 -3.57
CA GLU A 298 -4.67 -18.82 -4.97
C GLU A 298 -3.34 -19.40 -5.43
N TYR A 299 -2.35 -19.43 -4.53
CA TYR A 299 -1.04 -20.02 -4.81
C TYR A 299 -1.14 -21.53 -4.98
N LEU A 300 -2.03 -22.16 -4.22
CA LEU A 300 -2.29 -23.59 -4.33
C LEU A 300 -3.05 -23.97 -5.60
N ASP A 301 -3.98 -23.12 -6.08
CA ASP A 301 -4.63 -23.33 -7.36
C ASP A 301 -3.63 -23.18 -8.52
N THR A 302 -2.71 -22.23 -8.42
CA THR A 302 -1.58 -22.09 -9.37
C THR A 302 -0.66 -23.32 -9.33
N LEU A 303 -0.35 -23.83 -8.14
CA LEU A 303 0.40 -25.07 -7.98
C LEU A 303 -0.34 -26.26 -8.59
N ALA A 304 -1.66 -26.36 -8.44
CA ALA A 304 -2.45 -27.40 -9.05
C ALA A 304 -2.37 -27.37 -10.59
N ALA A 305 -2.48 -26.18 -11.20
CA ALA A 305 -2.29 -26.02 -12.64
C ALA A 305 -0.89 -26.44 -13.08
N ALA A 306 0.15 -26.00 -12.37
CA ALA A 306 1.54 -26.36 -12.65
C ALA A 306 1.80 -27.88 -12.50
N LEU A 307 1.23 -28.53 -11.48
CA LEU A 307 1.30 -29.99 -11.30
C LEU A 307 0.62 -30.73 -12.44
N ALA A 308 -0.57 -30.29 -12.86
CA ALA A 308 -1.33 -30.92 -13.93
C ALA A 308 -0.58 -30.90 -15.27
N VAL A 309 0.02 -29.76 -15.66
CA VAL A 309 0.81 -29.67 -16.91
C VAL A 309 2.09 -30.49 -16.88
N ASN A 310 2.55 -30.88 -15.69
CA ASN A 310 3.65 -31.84 -15.50
C ASN A 310 3.16 -33.30 -15.37
N GLY A 311 1.88 -33.58 -15.65
CA GLY A 311 1.29 -34.92 -15.58
C GLY A 311 1.05 -35.45 -14.16
N LYS A 312 1.27 -34.64 -13.12
CA LYS A 312 1.10 -35.01 -11.71
C LYS A 312 -0.35 -34.79 -11.25
N PHE A 313 -1.29 -35.46 -11.92
CA PHE A 313 -2.73 -35.20 -11.74
C PHE A 313 -3.25 -35.50 -10.34
N GLU A 314 -2.76 -36.55 -9.67
CA GLU A 314 -3.17 -36.88 -8.29
C GLU A 314 -2.82 -35.73 -7.34
N ALA A 315 -1.56 -35.27 -7.36
CA ALA A 315 -1.12 -34.12 -6.58
C ALA A 315 -1.83 -32.81 -6.99
N ALA A 316 -2.16 -32.64 -8.28
CA ALA A 316 -2.92 -31.48 -8.74
C ALA A 316 -4.33 -31.45 -8.15
N VAL A 317 -5.02 -32.59 -8.08
CA VAL A 317 -6.34 -32.70 -7.45
C VAL A 317 -6.28 -32.39 -5.96
N GLU A 318 -5.25 -32.91 -5.25
CA GLU A 318 -5.03 -32.61 -3.83
C GLU A 318 -4.79 -31.11 -3.58
N ALA A 319 -3.90 -30.49 -4.35
CA ALA A 319 -3.62 -29.06 -4.26
C ALA A 319 -4.86 -28.21 -4.55
N ALA A 320 -5.63 -28.54 -5.60
CA ALA A 320 -6.85 -27.84 -5.94
C ALA A 320 -7.96 -28.03 -4.90
N ALA A 321 -8.05 -29.19 -4.25
CA ALA A 321 -9.01 -29.44 -3.16
C ALA A 321 -8.67 -28.61 -1.91
N LEU A 322 -7.38 -28.48 -1.59
CA LEU A 322 -6.93 -27.60 -0.50
C LEU A 322 -7.19 -26.13 -0.84
N ALA A 323 -6.88 -25.70 -2.06
CA ALA A 323 -7.21 -24.36 -2.56
C ALA A 323 -8.71 -24.06 -2.44
N GLU A 324 -9.57 -25.00 -2.89
CA GLU A 324 -11.03 -24.88 -2.78
C GLU A 324 -11.49 -24.69 -1.32
N THR A 325 -10.84 -25.37 -0.37
CA THR A 325 -11.16 -25.27 1.07
C THR A 325 -10.75 -23.91 1.63
N LEU A 326 -9.55 -23.42 1.30
CA LEU A 326 -9.04 -22.13 1.77
C LEU A 326 -9.79 -20.94 1.14
N LEU A 327 -10.27 -21.11 -0.09
CA LEU A 327 -11.04 -20.10 -0.82
C LEU A 327 -12.56 -20.22 -0.57
N ALA A 328 -13.00 -21.00 0.42
CA ALA A 328 -14.42 -21.12 0.73
C ALA A 328 -15.05 -19.74 1.01
N GLY A 329 -16.09 -19.39 0.25
CA GLY A 329 -16.76 -18.09 0.33
C GLY A 329 -16.23 -17.03 -0.65
N ASN A 330 -15.07 -17.25 -1.29
CA ASN A 330 -14.55 -16.36 -2.33
C ASN A 330 -15.24 -16.61 -3.68
N PRO A 331 -15.55 -15.57 -4.47
CA PRO A 331 -16.19 -15.72 -5.79
C PRO A 331 -15.43 -16.67 -6.73
N GLY A 332 -14.09 -16.64 -6.69
CA GLY A 332 -13.18 -17.44 -7.50
C GLY A 332 -13.19 -18.96 -7.23
N VAL A 333 -13.84 -19.41 -6.15
CA VAL A 333 -13.83 -20.84 -5.75
C VAL A 333 -14.52 -21.74 -6.79
N LYS A 334 -15.48 -21.19 -7.55
CA LYS A 334 -16.19 -21.94 -8.60
C LYS A 334 -15.23 -22.36 -9.72
N GLN A 335 -14.33 -21.47 -10.13
CA GLN A 335 -13.33 -21.70 -11.17
C GLN A 335 -12.30 -22.73 -10.70
N VAL A 336 -11.86 -22.67 -9.43
CA VAL A 336 -10.97 -23.67 -8.83
C VAL A 336 -11.60 -25.06 -8.85
N ARG A 337 -12.89 -25.17 -8.49
CA ARG A 337 -13.63 -26.44 -8.53
C ARG A 337 -13.75 -26.99 -9.95
N GLU A 338 -13.95 -26.13 -10.94
CA GLU A 338 -13.97 -26.57 -12.35
C GLU A 338 -12.61 -27.12 -12.79
N ARG A 339 -11.52 -26.40 -12.49
CA ARG A 339 -10.16 -26.87 -12.77
C ARG A 339 -9.86 -28.20 -12.09
N ARG A 340 -10.24 -28.37 -10.81
CA ARG A 340 -10.11 -29.65 -10.09
C ARG A 340 -10.79 -30.81 -10.84
N ARG A 341 -12.03 -30.62 -11.31
CA ARG A 341 -12.77 -31.63 -12.08
C ARG A 341 -12.08 -31.98 -13.40
N ARG A 342 -11.37 -31.04 -14.03
CA ARG A 342 -10.54 -31.33 -15.22
C ARG A 342 -9.34 -32.20 -14.83
N TYR A 343 -8.67 -31.87 -13.73
CA TYR A 343 -7.52 -32.66 -13.23
C TYR A 343 -7.92 -34.09 -12.83
N GLU A 344 -9.10 -34.29 -12.23
CA GLU A 344 -9.68 -35.62 -11.95
C GLU A 344 -9.84 -36.48 -13.21
N LYS A 345 -10.11 -35.83 -14.36
CA LYS A 345 -10.20 -36.47 -15.69
C LYS A 345 -8.86 -36.55 -16.42
N LYS A 346 -7.75 -36.22 -15.76
CA LYS A 346 -6.40 -36.13 -16.35
C LYS A 346 -6.29 -35.15 -17.51
N GLN A 347 -7.01 -34.03 -17.42
CA GLN A 347 -6.99 -32.95 -18.40
C GLN A 347 -6.33 -31.70 -17.81
N THR A 348 -5.49 -31.02 -18.59
CA THR A 348 -4.87 -29.75 -18.19
C THR A 348 -5.83 -28.58 -18.43
N PHE A 349 -5.55 -27.46 -17.77
CA PHE A 349 -6.26 -26.20 -17.99
C PHE A 349 -5.41 -25.26 -18.84
N ILE A 350 -6.04 -24.59 -19.82
CA ILE A 350 -5.46 -23.53 -20.64
C ILE A 350 -6.43 -22.36 -20.52
N GLU A 351 -5.91 -21.22 -20.08
CA GLU A 351 -6.68 -20.00 -19.85
C GLU A 351 -6.98 -19.34 -21.20
N THR A 352 -8.26 -19.24 -21.57
CA THR A 352 -8.64 -18.63 -22.85
C THR A 352 -8.67 -17.10 -22.76
N PRO A 353 -8.53 -16.38 -23.88
CA PRO A 353 -8.73 -14.92 -23.91
C PRO A 353 -10.07 -14.49 -23.32
N GLU A 354 -11.13 -15.26 -23.54
CA GLU A 354 -12.46 -14.99 -23.02
C GLU A 354 -12.50 -15.16 -21.49
N GLU A 355 -11.85 -16.19 -20.94
CA GLU A 355 -11.76 -16.40 -19.49
C GLU A 355 -10.97 -15.28 -18.79
N ARG A 356 -10.02 -14.64 -19.48
CA ARG A 356 -9.28 -13.46 -18.98
C ARG A 356 -10.11 -12.17 -18.97
N ILE A 357 -11.08 -12.06 -19.88
CA ILE A 357 -11.97 -10.90 -19.95
C ILE A 357 -13.15 -11.09 -18.99
N GLU A 358 -13.69 -12.30 -18.89
CA GLU A 358 -14.80 -12.63 -17.99
C GLU A 358 -14.39 -12.45 -16.53
N SER A 359 -13.18 -12.88 -16.13
CA SER A 359 -12.67 -12.64 -14.77
C SER A 359 -12.61 -11.16 -14.40
N VAL A 360 -12.44 -10.28 -15.39
CA VAL A 360 -12.44 -8.83 -15.22
C VAL A 360 -13.88 -8.31 -15.20
N ARG A 361 -14.74 -8.75 -16.13
CA ARG A 361 -16.12 -8.28 -16.20
C ARG A 361 -16.88 -8.62 -14.91
N THR A 362 -16.71 -9.82 -14.38
CA THR A 362 -17.30 -10.20 -13.09
C THR A 362 -16.79 -9.29 -11.97
N PHE A 363 -15.51 -8.93 -11.97
CA PHE A 363 -14.95 -8.00 -10.98
C PHE A 363 -15.52 -6.57 -11.11
N VAL A 364 -15.74 -6.07 -12.32
CA VAL A 364 -16.32 -4.71 -12.53
C VAL A 364 -17.82 -4.69 -12.21
N GLU A 365 -18.58 -5.68 -12.69
CA GLU A 365 -20.03 -5.76 -12.47
C GLU A 365 -20.39 -5.97 -10.98
N GLU A 366 -19.56 -6.71 -10.23
CA GLU A 366 -19.75 -6.90 -8.78
C GLU A 366 -19.50 -5.60 -8.00
N ASN A 367 -18.53 -4.78 -8.42
CA ASN A 367 -18.26 -3.49 -7.80
C ASN A 367 -19.36 -2.46 -8.14
N GLU A 368 -19.82 -2.39 -9.40
CA GLU A 368 -20.93 -1.51 -9.79
C GLU A 368 -22.26 -1.88 -9.09
N GLN A 369 -22.55 -3.17 -8.87
CA GLN A 369 -23.76 -3.61 -8.13
C GLN A 369 -23.71 -3.22 -6.65
N SER A 370 -22.54 -3.25 -6.02
CA SER A 370 -22.38 -2.78 -4.63
C SER A 370 -22.54 -1.26 -4.48
N GLU A 371 -22.22 -0.48 -5.51
CA GLU A 371 -22.52 0.96 -5.57
C GLU A 371 -24.02 1.26 -5.72
N GLU A 372 -24.74 0.46 -6.52
CA GLU A 372 -26.20 0.62 -6.66
C GLU A 372 -26.96 0.23 -5.39
N GLU A 373 -26.55 -0.85 -4.71
CA GLU A 373 -27.17 -1.26 -3.45
C GLU A 373 -26.89 -0.26 -2.32
N SER A 374 -25.66 0.26 -2.20
CA SER A 374 -25.30 1.24 -1.16
C SER A 374 -25.92 2.62 -1.37
N ASN A 375 -26.12 3.07 -2.62
CA ASN A 375 -26.84 4.32 -2.93
C ASN A 375 -28.36 4.19 -2.83
N SER A 376 -28.91 2.98 -2.76
CA SER A 376 -30.35 2.74 -2.58
C SER A 376 -30.79 2.70 -1.10
N GLU A 377 -29.83 2.55 -0.18
CA GLU A 377 -30.07 2.51 1.28
C GLU A 377 -29.74 3.84 1.99
N SER A 378 -29.23 4.85 1.28
CA SER A 378 -29.03 6.24 1.76
C SER A 378 -30.15 7.17 1.33
#